data_AF-A0A0G4LSC7-F1
#
_entry.id   AF-A0A0G4LSC7-F1
#
_cell.length_a   1.000
_cell.length_b   1.000
_cell.length_c   1.000
_cell.angle_alpha   90.00
_cell.angle_beta   90.00
_cell.angle_gamma   90.00
#
_symmetry.space_group_name_H-M   'P 1'
#
loop_
_entity.id
_entity.type
_entity.pdbx_description
1 polymer ?
#
loop_
_entity_poly.entity_id
_entity_poly.type
_entity_poly.pdbx_seq_one_letter_code
_entity_poly.pdbx_strand_id
1 'polypeptide(L)'
;MTRLPTSHFDMRRTDSINSSTALTGVQRTNSGISSIEHLGVPRTDSSRSAASTASWGLDYLQEEKIAPLKWIKSPVNVRTDRSREASDNAAASDNGEENNKNTNATTANEVLHLSVRENANTIELFSDLFFIANLETFTRAHSVNNVNTLVAYISFFSIIWFTWFQITLHDVRFSLDSGYERICKLAQFCIFVGFAFVGSSFDPEQDGQNNQNFRILCHILLGSRLLMVIQYSVALHFIRRHTESMTWPLSLTIATLVFSGGSFLSMTVSFKPGAKPGLGIYYLYYVILGIEAAVTLGISIVWRKTGFKRTHLTERMGLLTLVIIGEGAIGATKTVGKVMGNDDVRLDATLLIACMVLILLLSWMLYFDNPPECNFGSIRQQVWAVLHFPFHLGMIGIVEGSQQIILAWHVLRRFISFRKDVRVACIEQHLDGTALVRAMTKALDELKLVDDSNGKDWLPRILDEVRTLGNTTDVCSLGSLGAGSSSLPPAFDTLTRTLTMALADSVNPSSSSSSAALPAQHPGYMAIYAYYWGSLSLALVFLALFILITRRADRPLTLSDRAALAVRVAVALTALGLAAAAASERFLMLYLENGATLPTVAACFLIIVAFDRWAKGVSASRLRRELTGSLESWDKESQ
;
A
#
# COMPACT_ATOMS: atom_id res chain seq x y z
N MET A 1 -56.72 29.87 38.44
CA MET A 1 -57.03 30.88 37.40
C MET A 1 -55.77 31.03 36.55
N THR A 2 -55.68 30.79 35.24
CA THR A 2 -56.64 30.39 34.20
C THR A 2 -55.83 30.11 32.92
N ARG A 3 -56.06 28.93 32.32
CA ARG A 3 -56.12 28.54 30.89
C ARG A 3 -55.13 29.09 29.83
N LEU A 4 -54.65 28.12 29.03
CA LEU A 4 -54.27 28.18 27.59
C LEU A 4 -55.25 29.02 26.72
N PRO A 5 -54.85 29.37 25.49
CA PRO A 5 -55.42 28.61 24.37
C PRO A 5 -54.46 28.29 23.21
N THR A 6 -54.76 27.15 22.60
CA THR A 6 -54.47 26.73 21.23
C THR A 6 -55.29 27.52 20.21
N SER A 7 -54.76 27.77 19.01
CA SER A 7 -55.58 27.93 17.79
C SER A 7 -54.97 27.20 16.60
N HIS A 8 -55.67 26.15 16.18
CA HIS A 8 -55.68 25.61 14.82
C HIS A 8 -56.49 26.56 13.93
N PHE A 9 -56.08 26.78 12.68
CA PHE A 9 -57.05 26.89 11.58
C PHE A 9 -56.43 26.44 10.26
N ASP A 10 -57.25 25.73 9.50
CA ASP A 10 -56.93 24.86 8.39
C ASP A 10 -57.75 25.30 7.16
N MET A 11 -57.32 24.82 5.99
CA MET A 11 -58.09 24.60 4.75
C MET A 11 -58.30 25.69 3.67
N ARG A 12 -57.70 25.37 2.48
CA ARG A 12 -58.31 25.30 1.11
C ARG A 12 -58.69 26.62 0.39
N ARG A 13 -58.55 26.80 -0.94
CA ARG A 13 -58.16 25.97 -2.11
C ARG A 13 -58.10 26.90 -3.36
N THR A 14 -57.43 26.41 -4.42
CA THR A 14 -57.62 26.65 -5.88
C THR A 14 -57.35 28.04 -6.48
N ASP A 15 -56.76 28.21 -7.67
CA ASP A 15 -56.13 27.33 -8.66
C ASP A 15 -55.43 28.17 -9.76
N SER A 16 -54.54 27.51 -10.52
CA SER A 16 -54.21 27.76 -11.96
C SER A 16 -53.08 28.80 -12.23
N ILE A 17 -52.05 28.63 -13.10
CA ILE A 17 -51.75 27.74 -14.25
C ILE A 17 -50.21 27.61 -14.49
N ASN A 18 -49.76 26.37 -14.78
CA ASN A 18 -48.68 25.82 -15.65
C ASN A 18 -47.40 26.62 -15.99
N SER A 19 -46.19 26.03 -16.02
CA SER A 19 -45.77 24.86 -16.86
C SER A 19 -44.45 24.25 -16.32
N SER A 20 -44.38 22.97 -15.92
CA SER A 20 -43.93 21.77 -16.68
C SER A 20 -42.49 21.87 -17.22
N THR A 21 -41.53 20.97 -16.91
CA THR A 21 -41.59 19.53 -17.25
C THR A 21 -40.60 18.71 -16.39
N ALA A 22 -41.07 17.55 -15.92
CA ALA A 22 -40.37 16.54 -15.12
C ALA A 22 -39.82 15.39 -15.97
N LEU A 23 -38.95 14.55 -15.40
CA LEU A 23 -38.71 13.18 -15.89
C LEU A 23 -38.58 12.22 -14.69
N THR A 24 -39.69 11.50 -14.46
CA THR A 24 -39.83 10.35 -13.56
C THR A 24 -39.35 9.06 -14.24
N GLY A 25 -38.92 8.09 -13.41
CA GLY A 25 -38.36 6.81 -13.85
C GLY A 25 -39.34 5.88 -14.55
N VAL A 26 -38.78 4.87 -15.25
CA VAL A 26 -39.51 3.73 -15.80
C VAL A 26 -38.59 2.50 -15.84
N GLN A 27 -39.11 1.41 -15.26
CA GLN A 27 -38.71 0.01 -15.46
C GLN A 27 -38.52 -0.32 -16.94
N ARG A 28 -37.48 -1.10 -17.31
CA ARG A 28 -37.50 -1.80 -18.60
C ARG A 28 -37.39 -3.31 -18.42
N THR A 29 -38.53 -3.91 -18.73
CA THR A 29 -38.80 -5.30 -19.03
C THR A 29 -38.17 -5.73 -20.36
N ASN A 30 -37.78 -7.00 -20.42
CA ASN A 30 -37.41 -7.75 -21.63
C ASN A 30 -38.62 -8.01 -22.54
N SER A 31 -38.48 -7.72 -23.83
CA SER A 31 -39.05 -8.39 -25.02
C SER A 31 -38.82 -7.43 -26.21
N GLY A 32 -38.13 -7.78 -27.30
CA GLY A 32 -38.50 -8.79 -28.28
C GLY A 32 -38.89 -8.05 -29.57
N ILE A 33 -37.98 -7.96 -30.56
CA ILE A 33 -38.32 -7.66 -31.96
C ILE A 33 -37.47 -8.56 -32.85
N SER A 34 -38.18 -9.42 -33.59
CA SER A 34 -37.70 -10.22 -34.70
C SER A 34 -37.83 -9.45 -36.03
N SER A 35 -37.18 -10.03 -37.05
CA SER A 35 -37.55 -10.03 -38.47
C SER A 35 -36.73 -9.10 -39.37
N ILE A 36 -35.78 -9.71 -40.12
CA ILE A 36 -35.74 -9.69 -41.59
C ILE A 36 -35.21 -11.08 -42.07
N GLU A 37 -36.03 -11.80 -42.84
CA GLU A 37 -35.70 -13.00 -43.65
C GLU A 37 -34.82 -12.60 -44.85
N HIS A 38 -34.01 -13.41 -45.55
CA HIS A 38 -34.27 -14.69 -46.21
C HIS A 38 -32.96 -15.19 -46.89
N LEU A 39 -32.92 -16.49 -47.25
CA LEU A 39 -32.05 -17.20 -48.24
C LEU A 39 -30.86 -18.04 -47.73
N GLY A 40 -31.19 -19.24 -47.21
CA GLY A 40 -30.93 -20.54 -47.88
C GLY A 40 -29.49 -21.06 -48.03
N VAL A 41 -29.06 -21.97 -47.13
CA VAL A 41 -28.07 -23.06 -47.38
C VAL A 41 -28.36 -24.23 -46.39
N PRO A 42 -28.33 -25.52 -46.80
CA PRO A 42 -28.90 -26.62 -46.02
C PRO A 42 -27.99 -27.17 -44.91
N ARG A 43 -28.66 -27.73 -43.89
CA ARG A 43 -28.11 -28.52 -42.77
C ARG A 43 -27.22 -29.68 -43.26
N THR A 44 -26.08 -29.87 -42.61
CA THR A 44 -25.47 -31.19 -42.42
C THR A 44 -25.37 -31.46 -40.92
N ASP A 45 -25.91 -32.60 -40.51
CA ASP A 45 -25.91 -33.10 -39.14
C ASP A 45 -24.50 -33.51 -38.70
N SER A 46 -24.02 -32.94 -37.59
CA SER A 46 -23.12 -33.64 -36.65
C SER A 46 -22.98 -32.83 -35.36
N SER A 47 -22.71 -33.51 -34.25
CA SER A 47 -22.43 -33.00 -32.89
C SER A 47 -23.59 -32.93 -31.87
N ARG A 48 -24.20 -34.09 -31.59
CA ARG A 48 -24.56 -34.43 -30.19
C ARG A 48 -23.28 -34.82 -29.44
N SER A 49 -22.58 -33.87 -28.81
CA SER A 49 -21.70 -34.19 -27.65
C SER A 49 -21.17 -32.99 -26.82
N ALA A 50 -21.56 -31.73 -27.08
CA ALA A 50 -20.91 -30.57 -26.43
C ALA A 50 -21.82 -29.74 -25.50
N ALA A 51 -22.90 -30.31 -24.96
CA ALA A 51 -23.89 -29.54 -24.19
C ALA A 51 -23.93 -29.83 -22.67
N SER A 52 -23.15 -30.77 -22.13
CA SER A 52 -23.28 -31.16 -20.70
C SER A 52 -22.28 -30.50 -19.74
N THR A 53 -21.29 -29.75 -20.22
CA THR A 53 -20.26 -29.13 -19.36
C THR A 53 -20.44 -27.63 -19.14
N ALA A 54 -21.31 -26.95 -19.90
CA ALA A 54 -21.53 -25.51 -19.78
C ALA A 54 -22.66 -25.11 -18.83
N SER A 55 -23.65 -25.98 -18.54
CA SER A 55 -24.78 -25.61 -17.66
C SER A 55 -24.38 -25.55 -16.18
N TRP A 56 -23.48 -26.43 -15.74
CA TRP A 56 -22.97 -26.44 -14.37
C TRP A 56 -22.32 -25.11 -13.97
N GLY A 57 -21.81 -24.36 -14.96
CA GLY A 57 -21.13 -23.09 -14.79
C GLY A 57 -22.05 -21.89 -14.47
N LEU A 58 -23.25 -21.88 -15.04
CA LEU A 58 -24.22 -20.83 -14.75
C LEU A 58 -25.06 -21.18 -13.52
N ASP A 59 -25.35 -22.46 -13.30
CA ASP A 59 -26.16 -22.90 -12.16
C ASP A 59 -25.45 -22.62 -10.81
N TYR A 60 -24.11 -22.75 -10.73
CA TYR A 60 -23.36 -22.43 -9.50
C TYR A 60 -23.39 -20.93 -9.16
N LEU A 61 -23.29 -20.05 -10.17
CA LEU A 61 -23.33 -18.60 -9.96
C LEU A 61 -24.72 -18.11 -9.55
N GLN A 62 -25.75 -18.81 -10.02
CA GLN A 62 -27.14 -18.45 -9.75
C GLN A 62 -27.60 -18.97 -8.38
N GLU A 63 -27.16 -20.15 -7.95
CA GLU A 63 -27.44 -20.68 -6.60
C GLU A 63 -26.76 -19.87 -5.47
N GLU A 64 -25.53 -19.38 -5.68
CA GLU A 64 -24.82 -18.58 -4.66
C GLU A 64 -25.52 -17.23 -4.38
N LYS A 65 -26.24 -16.68 -5.37
CA LYS A 65 -27.03 -15.45 -5.23
C LYS A 65 -28.37 -15.63 -4.51
N ILE A 66 -28.89 -16.87 -4.42
CA ILE A 66 -30.25 -17.15 -3.92
C ILE A 66 -30.23 -17.80 -2.52
N ALA A 67 -29.09 -18.34 -2.08
CA ALA A 67 -28.97 -18.94 -0.75
C ALA A 67 -28.93 -17.87 0.37
N PRO A 68 -29.78 -17.97 1.42
CA PRO A 68 -29.71 -17.07 2.56
C PRO A 68 -28.35 -17.18 3.26
N LEU A 69 -27.79 -16.03 3.65
CA LEU A 69 -26.49 -15.95 4.32
C LEU A 69 -26.53 -16.80 5.60
N LYS A 70 -25.74 -17.87 5.65
CA LYS A 70 -25.66 -18.72 6.84
C LYS A 70 -24.93 -17.97 7.96
N TRP A 71 -25.43 -18.09 9.20
CA TRP A 71 -24.81 -17.45 10.36
C TRP A 71 -23.39 -17.96 10.63
N ILE A 72 -23.18 -19.27 10.52
CA ILE A 72 -21.87 -19.93 10.61
C ILE A 72 -21.79 -20.98 9.49
N LYS A 73 -20.74 -20.92 8.66
CA LYS A 73 -20.48 -21.88 7.59
C LYS A 73 -19.25 -22.72 7.94
N SER A 74 -19.34 -24.04 7.80
CA SER A 74 -18.22 -24.94 8.07
C SER A 74 -17.14 -24.78 6.98
N PRO A 75 -15.84 -24.69 7.34
CA PRO A 75 -14.73 -24.65 6.39
C PRO A 75 -14.42 -26.01 5.75
N VAL A 76 -15.15 -27.06 6.13
CA VAL A 76 -14.91 -28.44 5.70
C VAL A 76 -16.00 -28.89 4.74
N ASN A 77 -15.63 -29.28 3.52
CA ASN A 77 -16.52 -29.93 2.56
C ASN A 77 -16.21 -31.43 2.50
N VAL A 78 -17.24 -32.26 2.67
CA VAL A 78 -17.18 -33.70 2.47
C VAL A 78 -17.58 -33.99 1.03
N ARG A 79 -16.67 -34.50 0.19
CA ARG A 79 -16.99 -34.99 -1.16
C ARG A 79 -16.95 -36.51 -1.14
N THR A 80 -18.10 -37.14 -1.30
CA THR A 80 -18.20 -38.57 -1.61
C THR A 80 -17.93 -38.74 -3.10
N ASP A 81 -16.81 -39.38 -3.46
CA ASP A 81 -16.49 -39.73 -4.85
C ASP A 81 -17.43 -40.86 -5.34
N ARG A 82 -18.66 -40.50 -5.71
CA ARG A 82 -19.63 -41.41 -6.35
C ARG A 82 -19.21 -41.86 -7.76
N SER A 83 -18.16 -41.30 -8.32
CA SER A 83 -17.69 -41.58 -9.69
C SER A 83 -16.92 -42.90 -9.83
N ARG A 84 -16.48 -43.53 -8.72
CA ARG A 84 -15.89 -44.88 -8.75
C ARG A 84 -16.91 -46.00 -8.53
N GLU A 85 -17.95 -45.75 -7.73
CA GLU A 85 -19.02 -46.73 -7.48
C GLU A 85 -19.82 -47.05 -8.76
N ALA A 86 -20.02 -46.08 -9.67
CA ALA A 86 -20.73 -46.33 -10.92
C ALA A 86 -19.92 -47.19 -11.93
N SER A 87 -18.58 -47.12 -11.87
CA SER A 87 -17.70 -47.92 -12.74
C SER A 87 -17.54 -49.35 -12.21
N ASP A 88 -17.43 -49.50 -10.90
CA ASP A 88 -17.28 -50.82 -10.25
C ASP A 88 -18.61 -51.59 -10.23
N ASN A 89 -19.76 -50.91 -10.11
CA ASN A 89 -21.08 -51.54 -10.18
C ASN A 89 -21.50 -51.91 -11.62
N ALA A 90 -20.95 -51.24 -12.64
CA ALA A 90 -21.16 -51.62 -14.05
C ALA A 90 -20.32 -52.84 -14.46
N ALA A 91 -19.15 -53.03 -13.83
CA ALA A 91 -18.30 -54.21 -14.04
C ALA A 91 -18.77 -55.46 -13.27
N ALA A 92 -19.60 -55.30 -12.24
CA ALA A 92 -20.12 -56.39 -11.41
C ALA A 92 -21.44 -57.02 -11.92
N SER A 93 -22.00 -56.53 -13.03
CA SER A 93 -23.28 -57.03 -13.58
C SER A 93 -23.14 -58.14 -14.63
N ASP A 94 -21.93 -58.62 -14.94
CA ASP A 94 -21.70 -59.57 -16.06
C ASP A 94 -21.15 -60.94 -15.65
N ASN A 95 -21.23 -61.34 -14.38
CA ASN A 95 -20.92 -62.72 -14.00
C ASN A 95 -21.89 -63.23 -12.94
N GLY A 96 -22.78 -64.12 -13.33
CA GLY A 96 -23.55 -64.92 -12.39
C GLY A 96 -22.69 -66.04 -11.82
N GLU A 97 -22.59 -66.12 -10.49
CA GLU A 97 -22.79 -67.33 -9.69
C GLU A 97 -22.61 -67.04 -8.19
N GLU A 98 -23.14 -67.98 -7.42
CA GLU A 98 -23.56 -67.95 -6.03
C GLU A 98 -22.40 -68.00 -4.99
N ASN A 99 -22.72 -67.62 -3.74
CA ASN A 99 -21.98 -67.85 -2.48
C ASN A 99 -20.76 -66.96 -2.16
N ASN A 100 -20.90 -66.08 -1.16
CA ASN A 100 -20.55 -66.37 0.25
C ASN A 100 -20.69 -65.09 1.11
N LYS A 101 -21.29 -65.21 2.29
CA LYS A 101 -21.26 -64.17 3.33
C LYS A 101 -19.80 -63.93 3.72
N ASN A 102 -19.27 -62.74 3.45
CA ASN A 102 -18.23 -62.14 4.28
C ASN A 102 -18.36 -60.61 4.22
N THR A 103 -18.82 -60.06 5.34
CA THR A 103 -18.73 -58.65 5.71
C THR A 103 -17.27 -58.20 5.66
N ASN A 104 -16.88 -57.51 4.60
CA ASN A 104 -15.78 -56.56 4.63
C ASN A 104 -16.34 -55.22 4.15
N ALA A 105 -16.60 -54.34 5.12
CA ALA A 105 -16.94 -52.95 4.87
C ALA A 105 -15.77 -52.30 4.11
N THR A 106 -15.92 -52.16 2.79
CA THR A 106 -15.01 -51.40 1.95
C THR A 106 -15.03 -49.96 2.47
N THR A 107 -13.93 -49.56 3.09
CA THR A 107 -13.72 -48.23 3.65
C THR A 107 -13.75 -47.24 2.48
N ALA A 108 -14.86 -46.54 2.31
CA ALA A 108 -14.92 -45.40 1.41
C ALA A 108 -13.84 -44.41 1.88
N ASN A 109 -12.81 -44.21 1.07
CA ASN A 109 -11.77 -43.22 1.34
C ASN A 109 -12.40 -41.83 1.15
N GLU A 110 -13.04 -41.34 2.20
CA GLU A 110 -13.63 -40.01 2.27
C GLU A 110 -12.47 -38.99 2.36
N VAL A 111 -12.04 -38.46 1.22
CA VAL A 111 -10.97 -37.48 1.18
C VAL A 111 -11.55 -36.12 1.58
N LEU A 112 -11.32 -35.74 2.83
CA LEU A 112 -11.73 -34.45 3.37
C LEU A 112 -10.93 -33.31 2.72
N HIS A 113 -11.60 -32.39 2.05
CA HIS A 113 -10.99 -31.19 1.49
C HIS A 113 -11.49 -29.93 2.23
N LEU A 114 -10.54 -29.10 2.66
CA LEU A 114 -10.84 -27.74 3.11
C LEU A 114 -11.44 -26.98 1.92
N SER A 115 -12.51 -26.21 2.14
CA SER A 115 -13.11 -25.37 1.10
C SER A 115 -12.23 -24.16 0.81
N VAL A 116 -11.10 -24.42 0.14
CA VAL A 116 -10.16 -23.38 -0.29
C VAL A 116 -10.80 -22.62 -1.44
N ARG A 117 -10.88 -21.30 -1.28
CA ARG A 117 -11.29 -20.39 -2.35
C ARG A 117 -10.11 -20.10 -3.26
N GLU A 118 -10.38 -20.05 -4.55
CA GLU A 118 -9.37 -19.67 -5.54
C GLU A 118 -9.21 -18.15 -5.67
N ASN A 119 -10.24 -17.36 -5.32
CA ASN A 119 -10.27 -15.90 -5.45
C ASN A 119 -10.57 -15.17 -4.12
N ALA A 120 -9.93 -14.01 -3.95
CA ALA A 120 -10.12 -13.10 -2.83
C ALA A 120 -11.55 -12.54 -2.73
N ASN A 121 -11.99 -12.24 -1.51
CA ASN A 121 -13.30 -11.62 -1.28
C ASN A 121 -13.20 -10.10 -1.29
N THR A 122 -14.28 -9.41 -1.68
CA THR A 122 -14.32 -7.93 -1.66
C THR A 122 -14.19 -7.38 -0.23
N ILE A 123 -14.66 -8.10 0.78
CA ILE A 123 -14.49 -7.71 2.20
C ILE A 123 -13.03 -7.79 2.67
N GLU A 124 -12.23 -8.68 2.09
CA GLU A 124 -10.81 -8.79 2.42
C GLU A 124 -10.06 -7.59 1.83
N LEU A 125 -10.38 -7.23 0.57
CA LEU A 125 -9.87 -5.99 -0.03
C LEU A 125 -10.30 -4.77 0.79
N PHE A 126 -11.56 -4.70 1.23
CA PHE A 126 -12.05 -3.62 2.09
C PHE A 126 -11.25 -3.49 3.39
N SER A 127 -10.79 -4.59 3.97
CA SER A 127 -9.89 -4.57 5.13
C SER A 127 -8.53 -3.92 4.81
N ASP A 128 -8.02 -4.11 3.59
CA ASP A 128 -6.74 -3.52 3.18
C ASP A 128 -6.83 -1.99 3.09
N LEU A 129 -8.03 -1.45 2.80
CA LEU A 129 -8.26 0.00 2.86
C LEU A 129 -8.13 0.55 4.29
N PHE A 130 -8.56 -0.18 5.32
CA PHE A 130 -8.33 0.23 6.71
C PHE A 130 -6.85 0.17 7.08
N PHE A 131 -6.12 -0.82 6.57
CA PHE A 131 -4.67 -0.89 6.73
C PHE A 131 -3.97 0.34 6.14
N ILE A 132 -4.29 0.74 4.90
CA ILE A 132 -3.61 1.88 4.27
C ILE A 132 -4.04 3.22 4.88
N ALA A 133 -5.28 3.37 5.33
CA ALA A 133 -5.76 4.58 6.01
C ALA A 133 -5.00 4.86 7.33
N ASN A 134 -4.56 3.80 8.02
CA ASN A 134 -3.66 3.92 9.18
C ASN A 134 -2.33 4.54 8.78
N LEU A 135 -1.75 4.06 7.69
CA LEU A 135 -0.49 4.55 7.18
C LEU A 135 -0.60 6.01 6.73
N GLU A 136 -1.67 6.38 6.02
CA GLU A 136 -1.94 7.76 5.60
C GLU A 136 -2.04 8.70 6.81
N THR A 137 -2.77 8.29 7.86
CA THR A 137 -2.89 9.06 9.10
C THR A 137 -1.54 9.25 9.77
N PHE A 138 -0.71 8.19 9.80
CA PHE A 138 0.63 8.25 10.35
C PHE A 138 1.55 9.16 9.54
N THR A 139 1.58 9.02 8.21
CA THR A 139 2.38 9.87 7.29
C THR A 139 2.05 11.35 7.50
N ARG A 140 0.77 11.69 7.69
CA ARG A 140 0.34 13.08 7.95
C ARG A 140 0.87 13.62 9.28
N ALA A 141 0.86 12.79 10.33
CA ALA A 141 1.29 13.20 11.66
C ALA A 141 2.83 13.24 11.81
N HIS A 142 3.54 12.34 11.12
CA HIS A 142 4.99 12.19 11.22
C HIS A 142 5.65 12.34 9.85
N SER A 143 6.01 13.57 9.50
CA SER A 143 6.83 13.81 8.31
C SER A 143 8.21 13.17 8.47
N VAL A 144 8.60 12.31 7.54
CA VAL A 144 9.92 11.66 7.55
C VAL A 144 10.99 12.69 7.20
N ASN A 145 11.57 13.33 8.22
CA ASN A 145 12.59 14.38 8.04
C ASN A 145 13.90 14.04 8.74
N ASN A 146 13.95 13.01 9.58
CA ASN A 146 15.13 12.59 10.31
C ASN A 146 15.21 11.07 10.39
N VAL A 147 16.40 10.54 10.69
CA VAL A 147 16.60 9.10 10.89
C VAL A 147 15.69 8.55 11.99
N ASN A 148 15.52 9.30 13.10
CA ASN A 148 14.60 8.86 14.16
C ASN A 148 13.15 8.77 13.66
N THR A 149 12.65 9.79 12.95
CA THR A 149 11.29 9.76 12.38
C THR A 149 11.12 8.63 11.35
N LEU A 150 12.18 8.30 10.60
CA LEU A 150 12.17 7.15 9.69
C LEU A 150 12.11 5.83 10.46
N VAL A 151 12.87 5.69 11.55
CA VAL A 151 12.80 4.51 12.43
C VAL A 151 11.42 4.38 13.05
N ALA A 152 10.80 5.47 13.50
CA ALA A 152 9.43 5.50 14.00
C ALA A 152 8.41 5.08 12.93
N TYR A 153 8.60 5.51 11.68
CA TYR A 153 7.78 5.11 10.54
C TYR A 153 7.88 3.61 10.24
N ILE A 154 9.11 3.07 10.12
CA ILE A 154 9.37 1.64 9.89
C ILE A 154 8.80 0.81 11.05
N SER A 155 8.97 1.31 12.27
CA SER A 155 8.45 0.73 13.52
C SER A 155 6.93 0.57 13.48
N PHE A 156 6.20 1.68 13.26
CA PHE A 156 4.74 1.64 13.20
C PHE A 156 4.24 0.79 12.03
N PHE A 157 4.84 0.93 10.84
CA PHE A 157 4.53 0.11 9.67
C PHE A 157 4.69 -1.38 9.96
N SER A 158 5.74 -1.79 10.67
CA SER A 158 5.96 -3.18 11.07
C SER A 158 4.81 -3.72 11.91
N ILE A 159 4.34 -2.95 12.90
CA ILE A 159 3.26 -3.36 13.81
C ILE A 159 1.96 -3.62 13.04
N ILE A 160 1.57 -2.67 12.18
CA ILE A 160 0.35 -2.81 11.38
C ILE A 160 0.49 -3.91 10.34
N TRP A 161 1.65 -4.05 9.69
CA TRP A 161 1.88 -5.03 8.62
C TRP A 161 1.84 -6.46 9.16
N PHE A 162 2.53 -6.74 10.28
CA PHE A 162 2.50 -8.07 10.88
C PHE A 162 1.11 -8.42 11.43
N THR A 163 0.37 -7.44 11.95
CA THR A 163 -1.02 -7.67 12.39
C THR A 163 -1.93 -7.99 11.20
N TRP A 164 -1.84 -7.23 10.11
CA TRP A 164 -2.55 -7.50 8.85
C TRP A 164 -2.15 -8.85 8.26
N PHE A 165 -0.87 -9.20 8.31
CA PHE A 165 -0.35 -10.45 7.79
C PHE A 165 -0.97 -11.64 8.51
N GLN A 166 -1.03 -11.63 9.85
CA GLN A 166 -1.67 -12.70 10.62
C GLN A 166 -3.16 -12.85 10.31
N ILE A 167 -3.88 -11.72 10.23
CA ILE A 167 -5.29 -11.71 9.81
C ILE A 167 -5.44 -12.36 8.42
N THR A 168 -4.60 -11.97 7.47
CA THR A 168 -4.61 -12.52 6.11
C THR A 168 -4.29 -14.02 6.08
N LEU A 169 -3.32 -14.50 6.88
CA LEU A 169 -3.03 -15.94 6.97
C LEU A 169 -4.20 -16.74 7.52
N HIS A 170 -4.97 -16.18 8.47
CA HIS A 170 -6.20 -16.79 8.94
C HIS A 170 -7.28 -16.77 7.86
N ASP A 171 -7.50 -15.61 7.23
CA ASP A 171 -8.59 -15.44 6.27
C ASP A 171 -8.47 -16.40 5.09
N VAL A 172 -7.26 -16.48 4.54
CA VAL A 172 -6.93 -17.32 3.40
C VAL A 172 -7.13 -18.83 3.70
N ARG A 173 -7.13 -19.21 4.98
CA ARG A 173 -7.35 -20.61 5.40
C ARG A 173 -8.79 -20.91 5.74
N PHE A 174 -9.46 -20.02 6.48
CA PHE A 174 -10.71 -20.35 7.18
C PHE A 174 -11.85 -19.37 6.92
N SER A 175 -11.61 -18.23 6.27
CA SER A 175 -12.66 -17.24 6.06
C SER A 175 -13.63 -17.70 4.98
N LEU A 176 -14.87 -17.90 5.40
CA LEU A 176 -16.02 -18.11 4.53
C LEU A 176 -17.07 -17.05 4.83
N ASP A 177 -17.69 -16.50 3.79
CA ASP A 177 -18.68 -15.44 3.95
C ASP A 177 -19.88 -15.95 4.78
N SER A 178 -20.01 -15.39 5.99
CA SER A 178 -21.00 -15.75 7.00
C SER A 178 -21.23 -14.58 7.95
N GLY A 179 -22.36 -14.57 8.66
CA GLY A 179 -22.67 -13.49 9.60
C GLY A 179 -21.62 -13.35 10.71
N TYR A 180 -21.15 -14.47 11.26
CA TYR A 180 -20.06 -14.50 12.25
C TYR A 180 -18.78 -13.83 11.74
N GLU A 181 -18.35 -14.18 10.52
CA GLU A 181 -17.11 -13.65 9.97
C GLU A 181 -17.20 -12.15 9.72
N ARG A 182 -18.36 -11.64 9.28
CA ARG A 182 -18.59 -10.19 9.11
C ARG A 182 -18.53 -9.42 10.43
N ILE A 183 -19.03 -10.00 11.53
CA ILE A 183 -18.89 -9.39 12.87
C ILE A 183 -17.43 -9.37 13.31
N CYS A 184 -16.68 -10.46 13.06
CA CYS A 184 -15.25 -10.50 13.34
C CYS A 184 -14.50 -9.45 12.50
N LYS A 185 -14.84 -9.27 11.23
CA LYS A 185 -14.28 -8.21 10.37
C LYS A 185 -14.59 -6.81 10.90
N LEU A 186 -15.80 -6.56 11.36
CA LEU A 186 -16.15 -5.28 12.00
C LEU A 186 -15.26 -5.01 13.22
N ALA A 187 -15.04 -6.01 14.07
CA ALA A 187 -14.13 -5.88 15.21
C ALA A 187 -12.67 -5.64 14.77
N GLN A 188 -12.21 -6.29 13.69
CA GLN A 188 -10.89 -6.02 13.08
C GLN A 188 -10.78 -4.56 12.59
N PHE A 189 -11.82 -4.00 11.97
CA PHE A 189 -11.82 -2.61 11.53
C PHE A 189 -11.72 -1.64 12.71
N CYS A 190 -12.43 -1.91 13.82
CA CYS A 190 -12.28 -1.11 15.04
C CYS A 190 -10.86 -1.16 15.60
N ILE A 191 -10.20 -2.32 15.56
CA ILE A 191 -8.78 -2.47 15.95
C ILE A 191 -7.89 -1.61 15.06
N PHE A 192 -8.10 -1.63 13.73
CA PHE A 192 -7.37 -0.77 12.80
C PHE A 192 -7.61 0.72 13.05
N VAL A 193 -8.84 1.15 13.35
CA VAL A 193 -9.09 2.54 13.74
C VAL A 193 -8.35 2.89 15.04
N GLY A 194 -8.25 1.95 15.99
CA GLY A 194 -7.45 2.10 17.19
C GLY A 194 -5.97 2.32 16.92
N PHE A 195 -5.39 1.63 15.93
CA PHE A 195 -3.99 1.86 15.53
C PHE A 195 -3.77 3.29 15.02
N ALA A 196 -4.74 3.86 14.28
CA ALA A 196 -4.61 5.21 13.73
C ALA A 196 -4.57 6.26 14.84
N PHE A 197 -5.36 6.05 15.90
CA PHE A 197 -5.34 6.89 17.09
C PHE A 197 -3.95 6.91 17.74
N VAL A 198 -3.36 5.73 18.00
CA VAL A 198 -2.02 5.64 18.60
C VAL A 198 -0.94 6.17 17.67
N GLY A 199 -1.06 5.88 16.37
CA GLY A 199 -0.07 6.27 15.36
C GLY A 199 0.16 7.77 15.26
N SER A 200 -0.86 8.59 15.54
CA SER A 200 -0.75 10.05 15.51
C SER A 200 0.25 10.64 16.52
N SER A 201 0.55 9.92 17.59
CA SER A 201 1.42 10.37 18.68
C SER A 201 2.53 9.36 18.96
N PHE A 202 2.87 8.51 18.00
CA PHE A 202 3.84 7.44 18.19
C PHE A 202 5.28 7.97 18.13
N ASP A 203 5.82 8.29 19.30
CA ASP A 203 7.24 8.64 19.46
C ASP A 203 7.90 7.68 20.46
N PRO A 204 8.77 6.75 20.00
CA PRO A 204 9.49 5.82 20.87
C PRO A 204 10.71 6.45 21.57
N GLU A 205 11.18 7.63 21.15
CA GLU A 205 12.39 8.27 21.69
C GLU A 205 12.07 9.36 22.73
N GLN A 206 10.83 9.86 22.77
CA GLN A 206 10.42 10.88 23.74
C GLN A 206 10.28 10.30 25.16
N ASP A 207 11.08 10.81 26.09
CA ASP A 207 11.15 10.39 27.49
C ASP A 207 9.80 10.46 28.23
N GLY A 208 9.10 9.32 28.33
CA GLY A 208 8.03 9.05 29.32
C GLY A 208 6.72 9.83 29.20
N GLN A 209 6.64 10.86 28.35
CA GLN A 209 5.41 11.66 28.15
C GLN A 209 4.29 10.84 27.47
N ASN A 210 4.65 9.82 26.69
CA ASN A 210 3.72 9.12 25.82
C ASN A 210 3.27 7.73 26.34
N ASN A 211 3.51 7.42 27.61
CA ASN A 211 3.23 6.09 28.18
C ASN A 211 1.78 5.62 28.00
N GLN A 212 0.82 6.55 27.98
CA GLN A 212 -0.58 6.22 27.77
C GLN A 212 -0.85 5.64 26.37
N ASN A 213 -0.24 6.20 25.33
CA ASN A 213 -0.44 5.73 23.95
C ASN A 213 0.18 4.33 23.75
N PHE A 214 1.34 4.06 24.34
CA PHE A 214 1.93 2.72 24.34
C PHE A 214 1.11 1.69 25.13
N ARG A 215 0.44 2.09 26.22
CA ARG A 215 -0.52 1.21 26.91
C ARG A 215 -1.72 0.89 26.04
N ILE A 216 -2.28 1.91 25.37
CA ILE A 216 -3.40 1.73 24.43
C ILE A 216 -2.97 0.79 23.30
N LEU A 217 -1.74 0.94 22.77
CA LEU A 217 -1.16 0.03 21.78
C LEU A 217 -1.13 -1.42 22.27
N CYS A 218 -0.65 -1.67 23.50
CA CYS A 218 -0.67 -3.00 24.10
C CYS A 218 -2.09 -3.58 24.18
N HIS A 219 -3.08 -2.76 24.56
CA HIS A 219 -4.47 -3.20 24.64
C HIS A 219 -5.07 -3.52 23.26
N ILE A 220 -4.74 -2.72 22.24
CA ILE A 220 -5.16 -2.97 20.85
C ILE A 220 -4.51 -4.27 20.33
N LEU A 221 -3.22 -4.45 20.56
CA LEU A 221 -2.51 -5.68 20.18
C LEU A 221 -3.07 -6.91 20.90
N LEU A 222 -3.34 -6.80 22.20
CA LEU A 222 -4.05 -7.85 22.95
C LEU A 222 -5.42 -8.14 22.33
N GLY A 223 -6.23 -7.11 22.07
CA GLY A 223 -7.56 -7.25 21.45
C GLY A 223 -7.50 -7.97 20.10
N SER A 224 -6.52 -7.64 19.26
CA SER A 224 -6.30 -8.33 17.98
C SER A 224 -5.99 -9.81 18.15
N ARG A 225 -5.15 -10.19 19.14
CA ARG A 225 -4.80 -11.59 19.39
C ARG A 225 -5.96 -12.36 19.98
N LEU A 226 -6.72 -11.75 20.89
CA LEU A 226 -7.94 -12.35 21.45
C LEU A 226 -8.98 -12.63 20.36
N LEU A 227 -9.18 -11.68 19.45
CA LEU A 227 -10.09 -11.88 18.32
C LEU A 227 -9.63 -13.04 17.41
N MET A 228 -8.35 -13.09 17.08
CA MET A 228 -7.78 -14.19 16.29
C MET A 228 -7.88 -15.54 17.03
N VAL A 229 -7.66 -15.57 18.35
CA VAL A 229 -7.85 -16.77 19.17
C VAL A 229 -9.30 -17.27 19.09
N ILE A 230 -10.28 -16.36 19.13
CA ILE A 230 -11.70 -16.73 18.96
C ILE A 230 -11.93 -17.33 17.57
N GLN A 231 -11.45 -16.69 16.50
CA GLN A 231 -11.63 -17.19 15.13
C GLN A 231 -10.97 -18.55 14.91
N TYR A 232 -9.72 -18.74 15.34
CA TYR A 232 -9.03 -20.02 15.27
C TYR A 232 -9.70 -21.09 16.15
N SER A 233 -10.27 -20.73 17.30
CA SER A 233 -10.99 -21.66 18.18
C SER A 233 -12.28 -22.15 17.55
N VAL A 234 -13.03 -21.27 16.89
CA VAL A 234 -14.24 -21.62 16.13
C VAL A 234 -13.86 -22.56 14.98
N ALA A 235 -12.85 -22.22 14.19
CA ALA A 235 -12.36 -23.07 13.10
C ALA A 235 -11.94 -24.46 13.63
N LEU A 236 -11.23 -24.50 14.76
CA LEU A 236 -10.80 -25.73 15.39
C LEU A 236 -11.97 -26.58 15.90
N HIS A 237 -13.03 -25.97 16.44
CA HIS A 237 -14.22 -26.70 16.87
C HIS A 237 -14.87 -27.49 15.72
N PHE A 238 -14.97 -26.89 14.53
CA PHE A 238 -15.52 -27.57 13.35
C PHE A 238 -14.57 -28.64 12.79
N ILE A 239 -13.27 -28.36 12.74
CA ILE A 239 -12.28 -29.27 12.15
C ILE A 239 -12.01 -30.50 13.03
N ARG A 240 -12.03 -30.33 14.37
CA ARG A 240 -11.80 -31.42 15.34
C ARG A 240 -12.71 -32.63 15.10
N ARG A 241 -13.94 -32.42 14.63
CA ARG A 241 -14.89 -33.52 14.38
C ARG A 241 -14.56 -34.37 13.16
N HIS A 242 -13.71 -33.87 12.25
CA HIS A 242 -13.48 -34.50 10.94
C HIS A 242 -12.01 -34.83 10.67
N THR A 243 -11.03 -34.20 11.33
CA THR A 243 -9.60 -34.50 11.09
C THR A 243 -8.71 -34.27 12.30
N GLU A 244 -8.32 -35.36 12.97
CA GLU A 244 -7.34 -35.38 14.07
C GLU A 244 -5.98 -34.78 13.67
N SER A 245 -5.54 -35.01 12.44
CA SER A 245 -4.23 -34.56 11.93
C SER A 245 -4.08 -33.02 11.85
N MET A 246 -5.18 -32.26 11.82
CA MET A 246 -5.17 -30.79 11.70
C MET A 246 -5.43 -30.09 13.05
N THR A 247 -5.91 -30.84 14.05
CA THR A 247 -6.16 -30.35 15.41
C THR A 247 -4.90 -29.82 16.09
N TRP A 248 -3.79 -30.56 15.98
CA TRP A 248 -2.49 -30.19 16.57
C TRP A 248 -1.91 -28.87 16.07
N PRO A 249 -1.69 -28.66 14.75
CA PRO A 249 -1.10 -27.41 14.25
C PRO A 249 -1.95 -26.18 14.58
N LEU A 250 -3.27 -26.32 14.55
CA LEU A 250 -4.18 -25.23 14.87
C LEU A 250 -4.19 -24.92 16.37
N SER A 251 -4.13 -25.94 17.24
CA SER A 251 -3.98 -25.76 18.68
C SER A 251 -2.67 -25.08 19.05
N LEU A 252 -1.57 -25.41 18.35
CA LEU A 252 -0.27 -24.75 18.54
C LEU A 252 -0.33 -23.26 18.14
N THR A 253 -1.02 -22.97 17.03
CA THR A 253 -1.25 -21.58 16.58
C THR A 253 -2.04 -20.79 17.63
N ILE A 254 -3.12 -21.37 18.18
CA ILE A 254 -3.91 -20.76 19.26
C ILE A 254 -3.03 -20.51 20.50
N ALA A 255 -2.27 -21.51 20.94
CA ALA A 255 -1.39 -21.37 22.10
C ALA A 255 -0.36 -20.23 21.90
N THR A 256 0.19 -20.11 20.69
CA THR A 256 1.11 -19.03 20.32
C THR A 256 0.44 -17.66 20.41
N LEU A 257 -0.78 -17.52 19.88
CA LEU A 257 -1.54 -16.27 19.94
C LEU A 257 -1.94 -15.89 21.37
N VAL A 258 -2.27 -16.87 22.22
CA VAL A 258 -2.53 -16.65 23.66
C VAL A 258 -1.27 -16.18 24.36
N PHE A 259 -0.12 -16.80 24.09
CA PHE A 259 1.16 -16.38 24.68
C PHE A 259 1.55 -14.97 24.21
N SER A 260 1.40 -14.68 22.93
CA SER A 260 1.61 -13.35 22.34
C SER A 260 0.68 -12.31 22.99
N GLY A 261 -0.63 -12.58 23.08
CA GLY A 261 -1.57 -11.72 23.79
C GLY A 261 -1.21 -11.49 25.26
N GLY A 262 -0.86 -12.56 25.97
CA GLY A 262 -0.40 -12.51 27.36
C GLY A 262 0.88 -11.68 27.53
N SER A 263 1.80 -11.75 26.56
CA SER A 263 3.02 -10.94 26.56
C SER A 263 2.71 -9.45 26.40
N PHE A 264 1.81 -9.05 25.48
CA PHE A 264 1.38 -7.65 25.37
C PHE A 264 0.64 -7.16 26.62
N LEU A 265 -0.17 -8.03 27.24
CA LEU A 265 -0.80 -7.72 28.52
C LEU A 265 0.25 -7.49 29.61
N SER A 266 1.29 -8.33 29.69
CA SER A 266 2.37 -8.16 30.67
C SER A 266 3.15 -6.86 30.44
N MET A 267 3.34 -6.45 29.18
CA MET A 267 4.02 -5.19 28.83
C MET A 267 3.26 -3.96 29.35
N THR A 268 1.93 -4.01 29.52
CA THR A 268 1.16 -2.88 30.05
C THR A 268 1.63 -2.42 31.44
N VAL A 269 2.17 -3.34 32.26
CA VAL A 269 2.69 -3.04 33.60
C VAL A 269 3.96 -2.18 33.53
N SER A 270 4.73 -2.31 32.45
CA SER A 270 5.98 -1.57 32.25
C SER A 270 5.73 -0.11 31.86
N PHE A 271 4.57 0.21 31.31
CA PHE A 271 4.19 1.56 30.87
C PHE A 271 3.34 2.32 31.90
N LYS A 272 3.44 1.99 33.19
CA LYS A 272 2.69 2.70 34.25
C LYS A 272 2.93 4.23 34.18
N PRO A 273 1.92 5.06 34.55
CA PRO A 273 2.10 6.50 34.61
C PRO A 273 3.30 6.86 35.51
N GLY A 274 4.24 7.63 34.97
CA GLY A 274 5.48 8.03 35.69
C GLY A 274 6.64 7.03 35.64
N ALA A 275 6.46 5.83 35.07
CA ALA A 275 7.56 4.91 34.84
C ALA A 275 8.37 5.35 33.62
N LYS A 276 9.70 5.19 33.67
CA LYS A 276 10.60 5.37 32.50
C LYS A 276 10.99 3.99 31.99
N PRO A 277 10.24 3.40 31.04
CA PRO A 277 10.60 2.12 30.46
C PRO A 277 11.94 2.25 29.74
N GLY A 278 12.84 1.27 29.93
CA GLY A 278 14.06 1.22 29.13
C GLY A 278 13.77 0.97 27.65
N LEU A 279 14.65 1.46 26.77
CA LEU A 279 14.58 1.29 25.30
C LEU A 279 14.32 -0.17 24.86
N GLY A 280 14.82 -1.16 25.61
CA GLY A 280 14.60 -2.58 25.34
C GLY A 280 13.13 -3.02 25.30
N ILE A 281 12.24 -2.34 26.04
CA ILE A 281 10.81 -2.66 26.07
C ILE A 281 10.15 -2.29 24.74
N TYR A 282 10.62 -1.25 24.05
CA TYR A 282 10.13 -0.86 22.73
C TYR A 282 10.51 -1.90 21.66
N TYR A 283 11.70 -2.49 21.77
CA TYR A 283 12.12 -3.57 20.85
C TYR A 283 11.33 -4.87 21.06
N LEU A 284 10.79 -5.09 22.26
CA LEU A 284 10.06 -6.30 22.61
C LEU A 284 8.81 -6.52 21.73
N TYR A 285 8.13 -5.44 21.29
CA TYR A 285 7.01 -5.56 20.34
C TYR A 285 7.42 -6.30 19.07
N TYR A 286 8.54 -5.93 18.46
CA TYR A 286 9.01 -6.54 17.21
C TYR A 286 9.51 -7.96 17.41
N VAL A 287 10.13 -8.25 18.56
CA VAL A 287 10.53 -9.61 18.91
C VAL A 287 9.31 -10.53 19.03
N ILE A 288 8.26 -10.08 19.72
CA ILE A 288 7.00 -10.85 19.84
C ILE A 288 6.36 -11.06 18.47
N LEU A 289 6.22 -10.00 17.67
CA LEU A 289 5.65 -10.09 16.31
C LEU A 289 6.46 -11.01 15.39
N GLY A 290 7.79 -10.94 15.47
CA GLY A 290 8.69 -11.78 14.70
C GLY A 290 8.60 -13.26 15.08
N ILE A 291 8.56 -13.56 16.39
CA ILE A 291 8.35 -14.93 16.89
C ILE A 291 6.98 -15.45 16.45
N GLU A 292 5.93 -14.63 16.57
CA GLU A 292 4.57 -14.98 16.15
C GLU A 292 4.52 -15.34 14.66
N ALA A 293 5.12 -14.52 13.79
CA ALA A 293 5.21 -14.79 12.37
C ALA A 293 6.04 -16.06 12.08
N ALA A 294 7.20 -16.22 12.72
CA ALA A 294 8.07 -17.37 12.53
C ALA A 294 7.41 -18.68 12.96
N VAL A 295 6.70 -18.70 14.08
CA VAL A 295 5.99 -19.88 14.58
C VAL A 295 4.81 -20.21 13.66
N THR A 296 3.96 -19.23 13.30
CA THR A 296 2.82 -19.47 12.40
C THR A 296 3.27 -20.02 11.05
N LEU A 297 4.34 -19.48 10.47
CA LEU A 297 4.90 -19.99 9.21
C LEU A 297 5.60 -21.33 9.39
N GLY A 298 6.34 -21.53 10.48
CA GLY A 298 6.97 -22.80 10.82
C GLY A 298 5.97 -23.96 10.90
N ILE A 299 4.83 -23.74 11.57
CA ILE A 299 3.72 -24.70 11.60
C ILE A 299 3.25 -25.03 10.18
N SER A 300 3.13 -24.02 9.32
CA SER A 300 2.68 -24.16 7.93
C SER A 300 3.65 -24.96 7.05
N ILE A 301 4.95 -24.94 7.39
CA ILE A 301 6.01 -25.67 6.69
C ILE A 301 6.02 -27.14 7.14
N VAL A 302 5.94 -27.39 8.45
CA VAL A 302 5.99 -28.75 9.03
C VAL A 302 4.71 -29.54 8.71
N TRP A 303 3.53 -28.94 8.90
CA TRP A 303 2.25 -29.57 8.63
C TRP A 303 1.72 -29.18 7.25
N ARG A 304 2.17 -29.89 6.21
CA ARG A 304 1.79 -29.62 4.80
C ARG A 304 0.29 -29.57 4.52
N LYS A 305 -0.55 -30.27 5.30
CA LYS A 305 -2.02 -30.21 5.21
C LYS A 305 -2.60 -28.83 5.60
N THR A 306 -1.86 -28.02 6.36
CA THR A 306 -2.19 -26.62 6.71
C THR A 306 -1.45 -25.59 5.84
N GLY A 307 -0.76 -26.06 4.81
CA GLY A 307 0.02 -25.20 3.90
C GLY A 307 -0.88 -24.34 3.00
N PHE A 308 -0.33 -23.22 2.53
CA PHE A 308 -1.03 -22.25 1.68
C PHE A 308 -1.13 -22.64 0.19
N LYS A 309 -0.89 -23.90 -0.15
CA LYS A 309 -0.82 -24.33 -1.55
C LYS A 309 -2.22 -24.24 -2.17
N ARG A 310 -2.34 -23.55 -3.31
CA ARG A 310 -3.60 -23.26 -4.04
C ARG A 310 -4.56 -22.30 -3.33
N THR A 311 -4.09 -21.54 -2.34
CA THR A 311 -4.89 -20.48 -1.72
C THR A 311 -4.66 -19.14 -2.40
N HIS A 312 -5.56 -18.17 -2.20
CA HIS A 312 -5.46 -16.81 -2.72
C HIS A 312 -4.44 -15.92 -2.00
N LEU A 313 -3.48 -16.48 -1.23
CA LEU A 313 -2.45 -15.69 -0.53
C LEU A 313 -1.62 -14.83 -1.50
N THR A 314 -1.30 -15.39 -2.66
CA THR A 314 -0.55 -14.67 -3.71
C THR A 314 -1.34 -13.48 -4.24
N GLU A 315 -2.65 -13.66 -4.42
CA GLU A 315 -3.55 -12.59 -4.82
C GLU A 315 -3.61 -11.50 -3.75
N ARG A 316 -3.73 -11.86 -2.46
CA ARG A 316 -3.76 -10.89 -1.34
C ARG A 316 -2.52 -10.02 -1.25
N MET A 317 -1.33 -10.59 -1.48
CA MET A 317 -0.08 -9.81 -1.51
C MET A 317 -0.04 -8.83 -2.70
N GLY A 318 -0.52 -9.26 -3.87
CA GLY A 318 -0.68 -8.38 -5.03
C GLY A 318 -1.72 -7.28 -4.80
N LEU A 319 -2.85 -7.60 -4.17
CA LEU A 319 -3.89 -6.62 -3.82
C LEU A 319 -3.36 -5.58 -2.83
N LEU A 320 -2.61 -5.98 -1.81
CA LEU A 320 -1.98 -5.02 -0.90
C LEU A 320 -0.96 -4.13 -1.63
N THR A 321 -0.18 -4.69 -2.56
CA THR A 321 0.72 -3.89 -3.42
C THR A 321 -0.05 -2.86 -4.25
N LEU A 322 -1.20 -3.25 -4.82
CA LEU A 322 -2.06 -2.35 -5.58
C LEU A 322 -2.63 -1.22 -4.69
N VAL A 323 -3.03 -1.55 -3.46
CA VAL A 323 -3.51 -0.56 -2.47
C VAL A 323 -2.40 0.43 -2.11
N ILE A 324 -1.16 -0.02 -1.93
CA ILE A 324 0.00 0.85 -1.67
C ILE A 324 0.26 1.81 -2.85
N ILE A 325 0.23 1.30 -4.09
CA ILE A 325 0.32 2.16 -5.29
C ILE A 325 -0.85 3.15 -5.34
N GLY A 326 -2.04 2.71 -4.92
CA GLY A 326 -3.24 3.52 -4.81
C GLY A 326 -3.08 4.71 -3.85
N GLU A 327 -2.42 4.52 -2.69
CA GLU A 327 -2.11 5.67 -1.82
C GLU A 327 -1.18 6.67 -2.52
N GLY A 328 -0.28 6.20 -3.36
CA GLY A 328 0.53 7.13 -4.17
C GLY A 328 -0.29 7.96 -5.15
N ALA A 329 -1.37 7.42 -5.69
CA ALA A 329 -2.28 8.20 -6.52
C ALA A 329 -3.05 9.26 -5.71
N ILE A 330 -3.49 8.92 -4.48
CA ILE A 330 -4.12 9.89 -3.55
C ILE A 330 -3.11 10.98 -3.18
N GLY A 331 -1.87 10.59 -2.89
CA GLY A 331 -0.74 11.48 -2.67
C GLY A 331 -0.45 12.45 -3.82
N ALA A 332 -0.50 11.94 -5.06
CA ALA A 332 -0.30 12.74 -6.26
C ALA A 332 -1.38 13.82 -6.39
N THR A 333 -2.66 13.48 -6.14
CA THR A 333 -3.76 14.44 -6.22
C THR A 333 -3.68 15.51 -5.12
N LYS A 334 -3.29 15.14 -3.88
CA LYS A 334 -2.98 16.11 -2.82
C LYS A 334 -1.85 17.07 -3.22
N THR A 335 -0.80 16.54 -3.86
CA THR A 335 0.36 17.31 -4.31
C THR A 335 -0.03 18.31 -5.41
N VAL A 336 -0.90 17.94 -6.34
CA VAL A 336 -1.46 18.86 -7.34
C VAL A 336 -2.13 20.06 -6.66
N GLY A 337 -2.99 19.81 -5.67
CA GLY A 337 -3.66 20.88 -4.93
C GLY A 337 -2.69 21.83 -4.22
N LYS A 338 -1.62 21.29 -3.60
CA LYS A 338 -0.62 22.09 -2.89
C LYS A 338 0.32 22.88 -3.82
N VAL A 339 0.66 22.34 -4.98
CA VAL A 339 1.65 22.94 -5.89
C VAL A 339 1.00 23.87 -6.92
N MET A 340 -0.24 23.59 -7.33
CA MET A 340 -0.94 24.30 -8.41
C MET A 340 -2.18 25.05 -7.93
N GLY A 341 -2.53 25.02 -6.63
CA GLY A 341 -3.78 25.58 -6.13
C GLY A 341 -3.91 27.11 -6.29
N ASN A 342 -2.79 27.84 -6.17
CA ASN A 342 -2.80 29.31 -6.08
C ASN A 342 -2.03 30.01 -7.22
N ASP A 343 -1.35 29.24 -8.08
CA ASP A 343 -0.51 29.74 -9.17
C ASP A 343 -1.06 29.32 -10.54
N ASP A 344 -0.72 30.09 -11.59
CA ASP A 344 -0.99 29.69 -12.97
C ASP A 344 -0.37 28.31 -13.26
N VAL A 345 -0.95 27.58 -14.22
CA VAL A 345 -0.46 26.25 -14.61
C VAL A 345 0.95 26.36 -15.18
N ARG A 346 1.94 26.00 -14.36
CA ARG A 346 3.36 25.99 -14.74
C ARG A 346 3.76 24.66 -15.34
N LEU A 347 4.47 24.71 -16.47
CA LEU A 347 4.94 23.53 -17.18
C LEU A 347 5.91 22.68 -16.35
N ASP A 348 6.80 23.30 -15.58
CA ASP A 348 7.78 22.58 -14.75
C ASP A 348 7.13 21.76 -13.62
N ALA A 349 6.19 22.36 -12.88
CA ALA A 349 5.40 21.68 -11.87
C ALA A 349 4.55 20.55 -12.49
N THR A 350 3.94 20.81 -13.66
CA THR A 350 3.12 19.83 -14.37
C THR A 350 3.96 18.64 -14.83
N LEU A 351 5.18 18.86 -15.34
CA LEU A 351 6.09 17.79 -15.74
C LEU A 351 6.57 16.94 -14.55
N LEU A 352 6.82 17.55 -13.39
CA LEU A 352 7.16 16.82 -12.16
C LEU A 352 6.01 15.93 -11.68
N ILE A 353 4.79 16.46 -11.68
CA ILE A 353 3.58 15.68 -11.35
C ILE A 353 3.36 14.56 -12.37
N ALA A 354 3.58 14.83 -13.67
CA ALA A 354 3.53 13.80 -14.71
C ALA A 354 4.58 12.70 -14.48
N CYS A 355 5.79 13.05 -14.04
CA CYS A 355 6.81 12.08 -13.65
C CYS A 355 6.36 11.22 -12.45
N MET A 356 5.71 11.82 -11.44
CA MET A 356 5.15 11.06 -10.32
C MET A 356 4.09 10.05 -10.79
N VAL A 357 3.15 10.47 -11.64
CA VAL A 357 2.13 9.58 -12.22
C VAL A 357 2.77 8.47 -13.06
N LEU A 358 3.80 8.81 -13.84
CA LEU A 358 4.57 7.84 -14.62
C LEU A 358 5.29 6.82 -13.72
N ILE A 359 5.87 7.24 -12.60
CA ILE A 359 6.50 6.35 -11.61
C ILE A 359 5.46 5.37 -11.04
N LEU A 360 4.24 5.82 -10.72
CA LEU A 360 3.16 4.94 -10.23
C LEU A 360 2.77 3.90 -11.28
N LEU A 361 2.60 4.33 -12.54
CA LEU A 361 2.28 3.42 -13.65
C LEU A 361 3.39 2.39 -13.88
N LEU A 362 4.65 2.83 -13.90
CA LEU A 362 5.78 1.93 -14.11
C LEU A 362 5.99 0.98 -12.93
N SER A 363 5.71 1.43 -11.70
CA SER A 363 5.71 0.56 -10.51
C SER A 363 4.71 -0.57 -10.66
N TRP A 364 3.50 -0.25 -11.13
CA TRP A 364 2.48 -1.25 -11.43
C TRP A 364 2.96 -2.22 -12.52
N MET A 365 3.51 -1.72 -13.63
CA MET A 365 4.04 -2.57 -14.70
C MET A 365 5.16 -3.50 -14.20
N LEU A 366 6.13 -2.98 -13.42
CA LEU A 366 7.26 -3.76 -12.92
C LEU A 366 6.85 -4.93 -12.03
N TYR A 367 5.78 -4.78 -11.26
CA TYR A 367 5.25 -5.82 -10.38
C TYR A 367 4.30 -6.79 -11.10
N PHE A 368 3.30 -6.29 -11.86
CA PHE A 368 2.24 -7.12 -12.42
C PHE A 368 2.54 -7.73 -13.81
N ASP A 369 3.42 -7.14 -14.64
CA ASP A 369 3.73 -7.67 -15.98
C ASP A 369 4.59 -8.95 -15.95
N ASN A 370 5.04 -9.38 -14.76
CA ASN A 370 5.84 -10.58 -14.55
C ASN A 370 5.10 -11.59 -13.67
N PRO A 371 4.02 -12.23 -14.18
CA PRO A 371 3.29 -13.23 -13.42
C PRO A 371 4.19 -14.44 -13.12
N PRO A 372 3.97 -15.14 -11.99
CA PRO A 372 4.76 -16.31 -11.63
C PRO A 372 4.60 -17.43 -12.68
N GLU A 373 5.73 -17.96 -13.18
CA GLU A 373 5.75 -19.00 -14.24
C GLU A 373 5.19 -20.36 -13.80
N CYS A 374 5.08 -20.59 -12.49
CA CYS A 374 4.59 -21.87 -11.98
C CYS A 374 3.92 -21.72 -10.61
N ASN A 375 2.98 -22.63 -10.36
CA ASN A 375 2.35 -22.80 -9.05
C ASN A 375 3.43 -22.98 -7.98
N PHE A 376 3.43 -22.09 -6.98
CA PHE A 376 4.44 -22.09 -5.93
C PHE A 376 4.47 -23.43 -5.16
N GLY A 377 5.69 -23.86 -4.81
CA GLY A 377 5.86 -24.84 -3.72
C GLY A 377 5.44 -24.22 -2.38
N SER A 378 5.01 -25.06 -1.43
CA SER A 378 4.45 -24.60 -0.14
C SER A 378 5.41 -23.73 0.68
N ILE A 379 6.71 -24.01 0.66
CA ILE A 379 7.74 -23.22 1.36
C ILE A 379 8.02 -21.93 0.60
N ARG A 380 8.18 -22.03 -0.72
CA ARG A 380 8.53 -20.90 -1.58
C ARG A 380 7.45 -19.81 -1.57
N GLN A 381 6.18 -20.20 -1.51
CA GLN A 381 5.06 -19.28 -1.37
C GLN A 381 5.11 -18.49 -0.06
N GLN A 382 5.50 -19.14 1.04
CA GLN A 382 5.60 -18.49 2.35
C GLN A 382 6.79 -17.53 2.42
N VAL A 383 7.96 -17.94 1.91
CA VAL A 383 9.13 -17.05 1.79
C VAL A 383 8.80 -15.85 0.91
N TRP A 384 8.14 -16.09 -0.24
CA TRP A 384 7.66 -15.03 -1.11
C TRP A 384 6.72 -14.06 -0.35
N ALA A 385 5.75 -14.58 0.41
CA ALA A 385 4.82 -13.75 1.19
C ALA A 385 5.52 -12.89 2.27
N VAL A 386 6.51 -13.41 2.98
CA VAL A 386 7.26 -12.62 4.00
C VAL A 386 8.15 -11.57 3.36
N LEU A 387 8.78 -11.88 2.21
CA LEU A 387 9.61 -10.93 1.48
C LEU A 387 8.80 -9.74 0.90
N HIS A 388 7.47 -9.81 0.92
CA HIS A 388 6.64 -8.65 0.62
C HIS A 388 6.71 -7.56 1.70
N PHE A 389 7.07 -7.90 2.95
CA PHE A 389 7.24 -6.88 4.00
C PHE A 389 8.27 -5.81 3.61
N PRO A 390 9.55 -6.15 3.35
CA PRO A 390 10.53 -5.14 2.98
C PRO A 390 10.30 -4.57 1.57
N PHE A 391 9.66 -5.33 0.66
CA PHE A 391 9.24 -4.79 -0.63
C PHE A 391 8.16 -3.70 -0.50
N HIS A 392 7.10 -3.95 0.28
CA HIS A 392 6.05 -2.96 0.56
C HIS A 392 6.63 -1.73 1.24
N LEU A 393 7.57 -1.90 2.17
CA LEU A 393 8.28 -0.78 2.79
C LEU A 393 9.02 0.09 1.76
N GLY A 394 9.73 -0.52 0.81
CA GLY A 394 10.39 0.19 -0.28
C GLY A 394 9.40 0.87 -1.23
N MET A 395 8.29 0.20 -1.57
CA MET A 395 7.24 0.77 -2.42
C MET A 395 6.56 1.98 -1.80
N ILE A 396 6.23 1.91 -0.52
CA ILE A 396 5.72 3.04 0.26
C ILE A 396 6.72 4.19 0.23
N GLY A 397 8.03 3.90 0.38
CA GLY A 397 9.03 4.95 0.34
C GLY A 397 9.24 5.60 -1.02
N ILE A 398 9.02 4.88 -2.12
CA ILE A 398 8.97 5.48 -3.46
C ILE A 398 7.74 6.37 -3.58
N VAL A 399 6.58 5.88 -3.14
CA VAL A 399 5.30 6.60 -3.24
C VAL A 399 5.31 7.89 -2.41
N GLU A 400 5.65 7.80 -1.14
CA GLU A 400 5.69 8.93 -0.21
C GLU A 400 6.87 9.86 -0.49
N GLY A 401 8.04 9.29 -0.80
CA GLY A 401 9.21 10.07 -1.18
C GLY A 401 8.98 10.90 -2.45
N SER A 402 8.21 10.40 -3.42
CA SER A 402 7.87 11.18 -4.62
C SER A 402 7.08 12.45 -4.28
N GLN A 403 6.13 12.36 -3.35
CA GLN A 403 5.38 13.53 -2.85
C GLN A 403 6.32 14.49 -2.12
N GLN A 404 7.07 13.99 -1.14
CA GLN A 404 7.95 14.81 -0.31
C GLN A 404 9.02 15.54 -1.13
N ILE A 405 9.56 14.91 -2.18
CA ILE A 405 10.54 15.54 -3.07
C ILE A 405 9.91 16.66 -3.92
N ILE A 406 8.68 16.50 -4.43
CA ILE A 406 7.99 17.59 -5.14
C ILE A 406 7.71 18.76 -4.19
N LEU A 407 7.21 18.48 -2.99
CA LEU A 407 6.93 19.51 -1.98
C LEU A 407 8.22 20.23 -1.56
N ALA A 408 9.32 19.49 -1.38
CA ALA A 408 10.64 20.03 -1.10
C ALA A 408 11.13 20.96 -2.22
N TRP A 409 11.00 20.54 -3.48
CA TRP A 409 11.33 21.36 -4.65
C TRP A 409 10.49 22.65 -4.68
N HIS A 410 9.19 22.55 -4.43
CA HIS A 410 8.28 23.71 -4.45
C HIS A 410 8.68 24.75 -3.40
N VAL A 411 8.94 24.32 -2.16
CA VAL A 411 9.43 25.18 -1.07
C VAL A 411 10.78 25.80 -1.42
N LEU A 412 11.74 24.98 -1.85
CA LEU A 412 13.10 25.44 -2.17
C LEU A 412 13.08 26.48 -3.28
N ARG A 413 12.25 26.28 -4.30
CA ARG A 413 12.15 27.20 -5.43
C ARG A 413 11.55 28.54 -5.06
N ARG A 414 10.46 28.54 -4.26
CA ARG A 414 9.85 29.77 -3.71
C ARG A 414 10.88 30.53 -2.87
N PHE A 415 11.59 29.83 -2.00
CA PHE A 415 12.66 30.42 -1.19
C PHE A 415 13.81 31.01 -2.03
N ILE A 416 14.28 30.30 -3.06
CA ILE A 416 15.36 30.78 -3.94
C ILE A 416 14.91 32.01 -4.74
N SER A 417 13.66 32.07 -5.18
CA SER A 417 13.10 33.24 -5.86
C SER A 417 13.15 34.47 -4.95
N PHE A 418 12.58 34.37 -3.75
CA PHE A 418 12.63 35.44 -2.76
C PHE A 418 14.07 35.89 -2.47
N ARG A 419 14.97 34.93 -2.22
CA ARG A 419 16.38 35.23 -1.95
C ARG A 419 17.06 35.92 -3.13
N LYS A 420 16.66 35.63 -4.38
CA LYS A 420 17.18 36.30 -5.57
C LYS A 420 16.71 37.75 -5.63
N ASP A 421 15.43 38.01 -5.37
CA ASP A 421 14.87 39.37 -5.40
C ASP A 421 15.46 40.25 -4.30
N VAL A 422 15.62 39.69 -3.09
CA VAL A 422 16.30 40.37 -1.98
C VAL A 422 17.78 40.59 -2.27
N ARG A 423 18.47 39.64 -2.94
CA ARG A 423 19.86 39.83 -3.36
C ARG A 423 19.99 40.98 -4.34
N VAL A 424 19.12 41.07 -5.35
CA VAL A 424 19.15 42.16 -6.33
C VAL A 424 18.90 43.51 -5.63
N ALA A 425 17.90 43.57 -4.74
CA ALA A 425 17.60 44.78 -3.97
C ALA A 425 18.78 45.23 -3.08
N CYS A 426 19.47 44.30 -2.42
CA CYS A 426 20.52 44.63 -1.47
C CYS A 426 21.92 44.77 -2.11
N ILE A 427 22.34 43.81 -2.93
CA ILE A 427 23.71 43.75 -3.47
C ILE A 427 23.85 44.59 -4.75
N GLU A 428 22.86 44.56 -5.65
CA GLU A 428 22.95 45.25 -6.94
C GLU A 428 22.41 46.69 -6.86
N GLN A 429 21.32 46.90 -6.11
CA GLN A 429 20.65 48.20 -6.01
C GLN A 429 21.02 48.98 -4.76
N HIS A 430 21.75 48.38 -3.81
CA HIS A 430 22.18 49.00 -2.55
C HIS A 430 21.03 49.71 -1.80
N LEU A 431 19.82 49.12 -1.82
CA LEU A 431 18.67 49.68 -1.13
C LEU A 431 18.82 49.51 0.38
N ASP A 432 18.56 50.59 1.14
CA ASP A 432 18.51 50.57 2.59
C ASP A 432 17.20 51.21 3.11
N GLY A 433 16.92 50.99 4.40
CA GLY A 433 15.79 51.61 5.07
C GLY A 433 14.43 51.21 4.49
N THR A 434 13.56 52.21 4.30
CA THR A 434 12.19 52.00 3.80
C THR A 434 12.12 51.46 2.36
N ALA A 435 13.14 51.70 1.54
CA ALA A 435 13.21 51.18 0.18
C ALA A 435 13.46 49.67 0.17
N LEU A 436 14.37 49.20 1.03
CA LEU A 436 14.64 47.77 1.23
C LEU A 436 13.40 47.04 1.76
N VAL A 437 12.72 47.61 2.78
CA VAL A 437 11.48 47.06 3.33
C VAL A 437 10.42 46.89 2.24
N ARG A 438 10.24 47.89 1.36
CA ARG A 438 9.26 47.82 0.27
C ARG A 438 9.61 46.71 -0.73
N ALA A 439 10.88 46.58 -1.11
CA ALA A 439 11.33 45.53 -2.02
C ALA A 439 11.12 44.13 -1.42
N MET A 440 11.45 43.94 -0.14
CA MET A 440 11.26 42.68 0.57
C MET A 440 9.78 42.35 0.78
N THR A 441 8.96 43.34 1.10
CA THR A 441 7.50 43.15 1.24
C THR A 441 6.87 42.75 -0.09
N LYS A 442 7.33 43.34 -1.19
CA LYS A 442 6.90 42.93 -2.55
C LYS A 442 7.31 41.50 -2.85
N ALA A 443 8.57 41.13 -2.59
CA ALA A 443 9.03 39.75 -2.77
C ALA A 443 8.28 38.75 -1.88
N LEU A 444 7.84 39.17 -0.69
CA LEU A 444 7.01 38.36 0.21
C LEU A 444 5.57 38.21 -0.29
N ASP A 445 5.01 39.24 -0.91
CA ASP A 445 3.67 39.21 -1.50
C ASP A 445 3.63 38.25 -2.71
N GLU A 446 4.70 38.22 -3.52
CA GLU A 446 4.88 37.27 -4.62
C GLU A 446 4.94 35.81 -4.13
N LEU A 447 5.28 35.58 -2.86
CA LEU A 447 5.21 34.25 -2.26
C LEU A 447 3.77 33.83 -1.93
N LYS A 448 2.76 34.70 -1.92
CA LYS A 448 1.35 34.35 -1.64
C LYS A 448 1.12 33.55 -0.35
N LEU A 449 1.90 33.80 0.71
CA LEU A 449 1.74 33.12 2.01
C LEU A 449 0.38 33.41 2.69
N VAL A 450 -0.32 34.46 2.26
CA VAL A 450 -1.66 34.85 2.76
C VAL A 450 -2.74 33.83 2.38
N ASP A 451 -2.56 33.16 1.23
CA ASP A 451 -3.54 32.21 0.69
C ASP A 451 -3.43 30.83 1.36
N ASP A 452 -2.31 30.56 2.03
CA ASP A 452 -2.05 29.32 2.77
C ASP A 452 -2.48 29.50 4.24
N SER A 453 -3.38 28.64 4.75
CA SER A 453 -3.93 28.77 6.11
C SER A 453 -2.87 28.82 7.21
N ASN A 454 -1.83 27.98 7.11
CA ASN A 454 -0.73 27.96 8.08
C ASN A 454 0.30 29.05 7.78
N GLY A 455 0.52 29.38 6.50
CA GLY A 455 1.45 30.43 6.09
C GLY A 455 1.06 31.80 6.62
N LYS A 456 -0.25 32.06 6.73
CA LYS A 456 -0.81 33.28 7.29
C LYS A 456 -0.42 33.51 8.76
N ASP A 457 -0.28 32.46 9.56
CA ASP A 457 0.09 32.57 10.98
C ASP A 457 1.53 33.07 11.18
N TRP A 458 2.41 32.79 10.21
CA TRP A 458 3.80 33.25 10.21
C TRP A 458 3.97 34.70 9.71
N LEU A 459 3.01 35.23 8.97
CA LEU A 459 3.13 36.52 8.30
C LEU A 459 3.41 37.70 9.24
N PRO A 460 2.75 37.84 10.43
CA PRO A 460 3.05 38.91 11.36
C PRO A 460 4.50 38.90 11.83
N ARG A 461 5.04 37.70 12.09
CA ARG A 461 6.41 37.50 12.54
C ARG A 461 7.43 37.84 11.45
N ILE A 462 7.18 37.41 10.22
CA ILE A 462 8.04 37.71 9.07
C ILE A 462 8.06 39.23 8.82
N LEU A 463 6.89 39.88 8.81
CA LEU A 463 6.82 41.33 8.58
C LEU A 463 7.51 42.14 9.69
N ASP A 464 7.50 41.65 10.93
CA ASP A 464 8.24 42.27 12.04
C ASP A 464 9.76 42.15 11.88
N GLU A 465 10.25 40.97 11.46
CA GLU A 465 11.67 40.76 11.15
C GLU A 465 12.12 41.62 9.95
N VAL A 466 11.29 41.74 8.91
CA VAL A 466 11.55 42.64 7.77
C VAL A 466 11.63 44.10 8.21
N ARG A 467 10.72 44.56 9.07
CA ARG A 467 10.76 45.93 9.62
C ARG A 467 11.98 46.18 10.48
N THR A 468 12.36 45.21 11.30
CA THR A 468 13.56 45.28 12.16
C THR A 468 14.82 45.43 11.31
N LEU A 469 14.93 44.65 10.24
CA LEU A 469 16.05 44.73 9.30
C LEU A 469 16.08 46.06 8.51
N GLY A 470 14.92 46.63 8.21
CA GLY A 470 14.82 47.96 7.62
C GLY A 470 15.22 49.11 8.56
N ASN A 471 15.21 48.89 9.87
CA ASN A 471 15.58 49.91 10.85
C ASN A 471 17.08 49.90 11.19
N THR A 472 17.80 48.84 10.84
CA THR A 472 19.26 48.79 10.91
C THR A 472 19.86 49.59 9.76
N THR A 473 20.83 50.46 10.07
CA THR A 473 21.52 51.28 9.07
C THR A 473 22.67 50.53 8.40
N ASP A 474 22.96 50.86 7.14
CA ASP A 474 24.11 50.36 6.37
C ASP A 474 24.16 48.84 6.16
N VAL A 475 23.01 48.15 6.16
CA VAL A 475 22.94 46.68 5.99
C VAL A 475 23.41 46.27 4.60
N CYS A 476 23.02 47.03 3.57
CA CYS A 476 23.34 46.76 2.17
C CYS A 476 24.47 47.66 1.63
N SER A 477 25.21 48.32 2.52
CA SER A 477 26.34 49.19 2.16
C SER A 477 27.58 48.40 1.73
N LEU A 478 28.41 48.99 0.87
CA LEU A 478 29.66 48.38 0.37
C LEU A 478 30.68 48.02 1.47
N GLY A 479 30.59 48.63 2.66
CA GLY A 479 31.45 48.30 3.80
C GLY A 479 31.03 47.02 4.53
N SER A 480 29.73 46.72 4.51
CA SER A 480 29.11 45.53 5.12
C SER A 480 29.17 44.30 4.21
N LEU A 481 29.24 44.53 2.91
CA LEU A 481 29.44 43.53 1.86
C LEU A 481 30.94 43.25 1.72
N GLY A 482 31.44 42.17 2.34
CA GLY A 482 32.83 41.76 2.17
C GLY A 482 33.22 41.70 0.68
N ALA A 483 34.42 42.19 0.33
CA ALA A 483 34.84 42.37 -1.05
C ALA A 483 34.63 41.09 -1.90
N GLY A 484 33.67 41.13 -2.84
CA GLY A 484 33.37 40.05 -3.76
C GLY A 484 32.38 38.97 -3.27
N SER A 485 31.68 39.17 -2.14
CA SER A 485 30.69 38.18 -1.66
C SER A 485 29.37 38.21 -2.45
N SER A 486 28.97 37.06 -2.99
CA SER A 486 27.66 36.85 -3.65
C SER A 486 26.53 36.43 -2.68
N SER A 487 26.86 36.31 -1.40
CA SER A 487 25.94 35.95 -0.31
C SER A 487 25.33 37.18 0.35
N LEU A 488 24.09 37.04 0.81
CA LEU A 488 23.44 38.07 1.62
C LEU A 488 24.22 38.28 2.93
N PRO A 489 24.22 39.51 3.49
CA PRO A 489 24.79 39.77 4.81
C PRO A 489 24.17 38.88 5.90
N PRO A 490 24.92 38.53 6.97
CA PRO A 490 24.42 37.68 8.06
C PRO A 490 23.20 38.27 8.79
N ALA A 491 22.93 39.57 8.64
CA ALA A 491 21.71 40.21 9.14
C ALA A 491 20.42 39.58 8.58
N PHE A 492 20.48 38.92 7.41
CA PHE A 492 19.35 38.24 6.78
C PHE A 492 19.15 36.79 7.26
N ASP A 493 20.04 36.22 8.09
CA ASP A 493 19.99 34.80 8.47
C ASP A 493 18.74 34.46 9.28
N THR A 494 18.33 35.33 10.22
CA THR A 494 17.13 35.14 11.03
C THR A 494 15.89 35.09 10.15
N LEU A 495 15.73 36.08 9.27
CA LEU A 495 14.61 36.16 8.33
C LEU A 495 14.59 34.96 7.38
N THR A 496 15.76 34.59 6.85
CA THR A 496 15.94 33.43 5.98
C THR A 496 15.45 32.14 6.65
N ARG A 497 15.81 31.95 7.93
CA ARG A 497 15.37 30.80 8.72
C ARG A 497 13.87 30.83 8.95
N THR A 498 13.32 31.96 9.40
CA THR A 498 11.87 32.12 9.67
C THR A 498 11.04 31.88 8.41
N LEU A 499 11.47 32.42 7.27
CA LEU A 499 10.79 32.24 5.99
C LEU A 499 10.84 30.78 5.51
N THR A 500 11.99 30.10 5.69
CA THR A 500 12.13 28.68 5.32
C THR A 500 11.18 27.81 6.16
N MET A 501 11.06 28.10 7.46
CA MET A 501 10.11 27.40 8.34
C MET A 501 8.66 27.66 7.92
N ALA A 502 8.32 28.92 7.65
CA ALA A 502 6.97 29.30 7.22
C ALA A 502 6.56 28.65 5.89
N LEU A 503 7.47 28.61 4.90
CA LEU A 503 7.22 27.94 3.62
C LEU A 503 7.10 26.42 3.76
N ALA A 504 7.86 25.81 4.68
CA ALA A 504 7.76 24.37 4.91
C ALA A 504 6.44 24.00 5.62
N ASP A 505 6.02 24.78 6.60
CA ASP A 505 4.78 24.58 7.37
C ASP A 505 3.52 24.88 6.54
N SER A 506 3.61 25.80 5.57
CA SER A 506 2.52 26.07 4.62
C SER A 506 2.23 24.86 3.72
N VAL A 507 3.26 24.06 3.42
CA VAL A 507 3.14 22.90 2.53
C VAL A 507 2.92 21.60 3.29
N ASN A 508 3.45 21.45 4.51
CA ASN A 508 3.25 20.27 5.34
C ASN A 508 3.11 20.65 6.83
N PRO A 509 1.87 20.82 7.34
CA PRO A 509 1.66 21.15 8.75
C PRO A 509 2.21 20.04 9.65
N SER A 510 3.25 20.32 10.41
CA SER A 510 3.65 19.45 11.51
C SER A 510 2.81 19.79 12.74
N SER A 511 2.03 18.83 13.26
CA SER A 511 1.09 19.02 14.37
C SER A 511 1.74 19.29 15.74
N SER A 512 3.07 19.42 15.80
CA SER A 512 3.78 19.73 17.04
C SER A 512 4.23 21.19 17.03
N SER A 513 3.52 22.02 17.81
CA SER A 513 3.92 23.36 18.26
C SER A 513 5.15 23.35 19.19
N SER A 514 5.96 22.30 19.14
CA SER A 514 7.28 22.26 19.75
C SER A 514 8.30 22.76 18.75
N SER A 515 9.24 23.55 19.26
CA SER A 515 10.38 24.21 18.61
C SER A 515 11.37 23.30 17.86
N ALA A 516 10.92 22.14 17.36
CA ALA A 516 11.69 21.14 16.63
C ALA A 516 11.20 20.91 15.18
N ALA A 517 10.18 21.64 14.71
CA ALA A 517 9.78 21.66 13.30
C ALA A 517 10.72 22.57 12.49
N LEU A 518 11.63 21.94 11.73
CA LEU A 518 12.76 22.53 10.99
C LEU A 518 13.77 23.30 11.86
N PRO A 519 14.66 22.61 12.59
CA PRO A 519 15.94 23.23 12.85
C PRO A 519 16.56 23.60 11.49
N ALA A 520 17.06 24.82 11.47
CA ALA A 520 17.77 25.45 10.37
C ALA A 520 18.67 24.47 9.58
N GLN A 521 18.76 24.71 8.27
CA GLN A 521 19.81 24.23 7.37
C GLN A 521 19.92 22.72 7.13
N HIS A 522 19.33 22.27 6.01
CA HIS A 522 19.88 21.14 5.22
C HIS A 522 19.68 19.69 5.69
N PRO A 523 19.32 19.25 6.93
CA PRO A 523 19.47 17.84 7.28
C PRO A 523 18.21 17.06 6.89
N GLY A 524 17.05 17.72 6.87
CA GLY A 524 15.76 17.14 6.50
C GLY A 524 15.69 16.76 5.03
N TYR A 525 16.18 17.63 4.14
CA TYR A 525 16.25 17.31 2.71
C TYR A 525 17.24 16.19 2.43
N MET A 526 18.35 16.12 3.19
CA MET A 526 19.29 15.00 3.09
C MET A 526 18.62 13.68 3.47
N ALA A 527 17.88 13.65 4.59
CA ALA A 527 17.17 12.47 5.04
C ALA A 527 16.11 12.02 4.03
N ILE A 528 15.25 12.93 3.54
CA ILE A 528 14.22 12.65 2.53
C ILE A 528 14.85 12.11 1.25
N TYR A 529 15.92 12.75 0.78
CA TYR A 529 16.60 12.36 -0.46
C TYR A 529 17.28 10.99 -0.34
N ALA A 530 18.05 10.76 0.73
CA ALA A 530 18.73 9.49 0.97
C ALA A 530 17.72 8.34 1.15
N TYR A 531 16.62 8.60 1.89
CA TYR A 531 15.51 7.67 2.06
C TYR A 531 14.83 7.32 0.73
N TYR A 532 14.57 8.30 -0.13
CA TYR A 532 13.89 8.07 -1.41
C TYR A 532 14.69 7.14 -2.32
N TRP A 533 16.00 7.41 -2.48
CA TRP A 533 16.89 6.56 -3.26
C TRP A 533 17.15 5.20 -2.59
N GLY A 534 17.24 5.16 -1.26
CA GLY A 534 17.33 3.92 -0.50
C GLY A 534 16.11 3.02 -0.69
N SER A 535 14.91 3.61 -0.67
CA SER A 535 13.63 2.93 -0.92
C SER A 535 13.54 2.38 -2.34
N LEU A 536 14.02 3.15 -3.33
CA LEU A 536 14.14 2.70 -4.71
C LEU A 536 15.05 1.47 -4.84
N SER A 537 16.24 1.54 -4.25
CA SER A 537 17.19 0.42 -4.24
C SER A 537 16.58 -0.82 -3.57
N LEU A 538 15.93 -0.63 -2.42
CA LEU A 538 15.28 -1.71 -1.68
C LEU A 538 14.22 -2.41 -2.54
N ALA A 539 13.29 -1.66 -3.14
CA ALA A 539 12.23 -2.22 -3.97
C ALA A 539 12.79 -2.98 -5.17
N LEU A 540 13.83 -2.45 -5.84
CA LEU A 540 14.46 -3.11 -6.99
C LEU A 540 15.18 -4.41 -6.63
N VAL A 541 15.85 -4.47 -5.47
CA VAL A 541 16.47 -5.70 -4.96
C VAL A 541 15.42 -6.77 -4.70
N PHE A 542 14.27 -6.43 -4.11
CA PHE A 542 13.20 -7.40 -3.89
C PHE A 542 12.49 -7.81 -5.17
N LEU A 543 12.29 -6.91 -6.13
CA LEU A 543 11.79 -7.28 -7.48
C LEU A 543 12.74 -8.26 -8.19
N ALA A 544 14.06 -8.06 -8.07
CA ALA A 544 15.07 -8.99 -8.56
C ALA A 544 14.99 -10.35 -7.83
N LEU A 545 14.82 -10.34 -6.51
CA LEU A 545 14.67 -11.55 -5.71
C LEU A 545 13.39 -12.32 -6.06
N PHE A 546 12.29 -11.62 -6.36
CA PHE A 546 11.05 -12.25 -6.78
C PHE A 546 11.22 -13.03 -8.08
N ILE A 547 11.98 -12.53 -9.06
CA ILE A 547 12.29 -13.29 -10.29
C ILE A 547 12.96 -14.63 -9.96
N LEU A 548 13.90 -14.64 -9.00
CA LEU A 548 14.59 -15.86 -8.58
C LEU A 548 13.64 -16.86 -7.89
N ILE A 549 12.67 -16.35 -7.14
CA ILE A 549 11.73 -17.15 -6.34
C ILE A 549 10.56 -17.66 -7.19
N THR A 550 10.05 -16.89 -8.15
CA THR A 550 8.88 -17.27 -8.96
C THR A 550 9.22 -18.25 -10.08
N ARG A 551 10.49 -18.28 -10.50
CA ARG A 551 11.01 -19.18 -11.55
C ARG A 551 10.94 -20.66 -11.17
N ARG A 552 10.83 -21.54 -12.17
CA ARG A 552 10.95 -23.00 -11.96
C ARG A 552 12.39 -23.40 -11.63
N ALA A 553 12.61 -24.18 -10.57
CA ALA A 553 13.95 -24.57 -10.10
C ALA A 553 14.73 -25.40 -11.13
N ASP A 554 14.02 -26.20 -11.94
CA ASP A 554 14.62 -27.15 -12.89
C ASP A 554 15.08 -26.52 -14.21
N ARG A 555 14.83 -25.22 -14.42
CA ARG A 555 15.19 -24.51 -15.67
C ARG A 555 16.43 -23.65 -15.47
N PRO A 556 17.45 -23.71 -16.34
CA PRO A 556 18.54 -22.75 -16.32
C PRO A 556 18.02 -21.33 -16.55
N LEU A 557 18.73 -20.30 -16.05
CA LEU A 557 18.31 -18.93 -16.26
C LEU A 557 18.26 -18.63 -17.76
N THR A 558 17.10 -18.20 -18.25
CA THR A 558 16.97 -17.75 -19.63
C THR A 558 17.74 -16.46 -19.83
N LEU A 559 18.06 -16.12 -21.09
CA LEU A 559 18.69 -14.85 -21.41
C LEU A 559 17.85 -13.66 -20.89
N SER A 560 16.51 -13.78 -20.97
CA SER A 560 15.57 -12.77 -20.45
C SER A 560 15.66 -12.61 -18.94
N ASP A 561 15.75 -13.71 -18.18
CA ASP A 561 15.83 -13.64 -16.71
C ASP A 561 17.16 -13.03 -16.25
N ARG A 562 18.26 -13.38 -16.94
CA ARG A 562 19.60 -12.83 -16.64
C ARG A 562 19.65 -11.33 -16.92
N ALA A 563 19.09 -10.89 -18.04
CA ALA A 563 19.02 -9.48 -18.39
C ALA A 563 18.14 -8.71 -17.40
N ALA A 564 16.94 -9.24 -17.08
CA ALA A 564 16.01 -8.64 -16.13
C ALA A 564 16.61 -8.49 -14.73
N LEU A 565 17.37 -9.50 -14.27
CA LEU A 565 18.09 -9.47 -13.00
C LEU A 565 19.24 -8.46 -13.03
N ALA A 566 20.08 -8.50 -14.07
CA ALA A 566 21.25 -7.64 -14.19
C ALA A 566 20.87 -6.14 -14.23
N VAL A 567 19.83 -5.78 -14.98
CA VAL A 567 19.39 -4.39 -15.10
C VAL A 567 18.83 -3.87 -13.77
N ARG A 568 18.03 -4.67 -13.04
CA ARG A 568 17.52 -4.27 -11.71
C ARG A 568 18.64 -4.09 -10.69
N VAL A 569 19.61 -5.01 -10.67
CA VAL A 569 20.78 -4.90 -9.77
C VAL A 569 21.64 -3.69 -10.12
N ALA A 570 21.90 -3.45 -11.41
CA ALA A 570 22.64 -2.28 -11.86
C ALA A 570 21.94 -0.98 -11.45
N VAL A 571 20.64 -0.87 -11.70
CA VAL A 571 19.86 0.33 -11.32
C VAL A 571 19.80 0.49 -9.79
N ALA A 572 19.65 -0.60 -9.03
CA ALA A 572 19.70 -0.54 -7.56
C ALA A 572 21.06 -0.02 -7.04
N LEU A 573 22.17 -0.46 -7.63
CA LEU A 573 23.50 0.05 -7.28
C LEU A 573 23.65 1.53 -7.64
N THR A 574 23.11 1.97 -8.78
CA THR A 574 23.12 3.40 -9.14
C THR A 574 22.26 4.23 -8.18
N ALA A 575 21.11 3.71 -7.75
CA ALA A 575 20.26 4.35 -6.75
C ALA A 575 20.98 4.49 -5.41
N LEU A 576 21.71 3.46 -4.97
CA LEU A 576 22.52 3.53 -3.75
C LEU A 576 23.67 4.54 -3.87
N GLY A 577 24.30 4.64 -5.05
CA GLY A 577 25.31 5.66 -5.33
C GLY A 577 24.74 7.08 -5.26
N LEU A 578 23.54 7.30 -5.80
CA LEU A 578 22.83 8.57 -5.69
C LEU A 578 22.41 8.88 -4.25
N ALA A 579 21.98 7.87 -3.48
CA ALA A 579 21.73 8.04 -2.04
C ALA A 579 22.99 8.50 -1.30
N ALA A 580 24.16 7.93 -1.62
CA ALA A 580 25.43 8.34 -1.03
C ALA A 580 25.88 9.75 -1.46
N ALA A 581 25.49 10.20 -2.66
CA ALA A 581 25.77 11.57 -3.14
C ALA A 581 25.09 12.65 -2.28
N ALA A 582 24.11 12.30 -1.45
CA ALA A 582 23.50 13.18 -0.45
C ALA A 582 24.50 13.77 0.55
N ALA A 583 25.66 13.13 0.75
CA ALA A 583 26.72 13.61 1.63
C ALA A 583 27.33 14.95 1.16
N SER A 584 27.16 15.31 -0.12
CA SER A 584 27.56 16.61 -0.65
C SER A 584 26.37 17.55 -0.68
N GLU A 585 26.33 18.53 0.23
CA GLU A 585 25.26 19.52 0.32
C GLU A 585 25.10 20.32 -0.99
N ARG A 586 26.22 20.64 -1.65
CA ARG A 586 26.20 21.35 -2.92
C ARG A 586 25.51 20.54 -4.02
N PHE A 587 25.80 19.24 -4.09
CA PHE A 587 25.15 18.36 -5.04
C PHE A 587 23.66 18.23 -4.74
N LEU A 588 23.33 17.98 -3.46
CA LEU A 588 21.95 17.83 -2.99
C LEU A 588 21.10 19.05 -3.39
N MET A 589 21.55 20.25 -3.03
CA MET A 589 20.80 21.48 -3.30
C MET A 589 20.62 21.74 -4.80
N LEU A 590 21.68 21.58 -5.61
CA LEU A 590 21.58 21.77 -7.06
C LEU A 590 20.67 20.73 -7.72
N TYR A 591 20.70 19.49 -7.26
CA TYR A 591 19.91 18.40 -7.83
C TYR A 591 18.43 18.50 -7.45
N LEU A 592 18.13 18.90 -6.20
CA LEU A 592 16.78 19.23 -5.77
C LEU A 592 16.25 20.48 -6.47
N GLU A 593 17.02 21.57 -6.57
CA GLU A 593 16.62 22.83 -7.23
C GLU A 593 16.19 22.61 -8.68
N ASN A 594 16.97 21.82 -9.43
CA ASN A 594 16.67 21.49 -10.83
C ASN A 594 15.43 20.60 -11.01
N GLY A 595 14.90 20.00 -9.94
CA GLY A 595 13.78 19.04 -10.03
C GLY A 595 14.14 17.76 -10.80
N ALA A 596 15.43 17.43 -10.93
CA ALA A 596 15.89 16.29 -11.75
C ALA A 596 15.65 14.92 -11.10
N THR A 597 15.33 14.89 -9.81
CA THR A 597 15.09 13.70 -8.99
C THR A 597 14.04 12.75 -9.59
N LEU A 598 12.80 13.21 -9.73
CA LEU A 598 11.69 12.40 -10.25
C LEU A 598 11.89 11.96 -11.71
N PRO A 599 12.30 12.84 -12.64
CA PRO A 599 12.64 12.42 -14.00
C PRO A 599 13.70 11.32 -14.04
N THR A 600 14.69 11.37 -13.15
CA THR A 600 15.73 10.33 -13.07
C THR A 600 15.15 9.00 -12.59
N VAL A 601 14.30 8.99 -11.55
CA VAL A 601 13.63 7.77 -11.10
C VAL A 601 12.70 7.19 -12.18
N ALA A 602 11.92 8.05 -12.85
CA ALA A 602 11.08 7.65 -13.96
C ALA A 602 11.92 7.03 -15.11
N ALA A 603 13.06 7.64 -15.44
CA ALA A 603 14.00 7.11 -16.43
C ALA A 603 14.57 5.74 -16.00
N CYS A 604 14.97 5.57 -14.73
CA CYS A 604 15.42 4.29 -14.20
C CYS A 604 14.36 3.19 -14.38
N PHE A 605 13.09 3.47 -14.06
CA PHE A 605 12.00 2.53 -14.27
C PHE A 605 11.72 2.26 -15.75
N LEU A 606 11.74 3.29 -16.60
CA LEU A 606 11.60 3.13 -18.05
C LEU A 606 12.70 2.25 -18.63
N ILE A 607 13.95 2.43 -18.20
CA ILE A 607 15.08 1.60 -18.61
C ILE A 607 14.80 0.14 -18.25
N ILE A 608 14.39 -0.15 -17.02
CA ILE A 608 14.09 -1.54 -16.61
C ILE A 608 12.98 -2.14 -17.48
N VAL A 609 11.86 -1.43 -17.67
CA VAL A 609 10.73 -1.91 -18.48
C VAL A 609 11.14 -2.12 -19.95
N ALA A 610 11.92 -1.19 -20.52
CA ALA A 610 12.41 -1.30 -21.90
C ALA A 610 13.32 -2.52 -22.08
N PHE A 611 14.25 -2.73 -21.16
CA PHE A 611 15.15 -3.90 -21.19
C PHE A 611 14.39 -5.20 -20.97
N ASP A 612 13.40 -5.26 -20.08
CA ASP A 612 12.56 -6.44 -19.88
C ASP A 612 11.81 -6.81 -21.17
N ARG A 613 11.19 -5.83 -21.83
CA ARG A 613 10.47 -6.06 -23.10
C ARG A 613 11.41 -6.47 -24.23
N TRP A 614 12.55 -5.81 -24.34
CA TRP A 614 13.58 -6.15 -25.33
C TRP A 614 14.10 -7.58 -25.11
N ALA A 615 14.46 -7.94 -23.88
CA ALA A 615 15.00 -9.25 -23.56
C ALA A 615 13.96 -10.38 -23.78
N LYS A 616 12.69 -10.14 -23.44
CA LYS A 616 11.57 -11.05 -23.78
C LYS A 616 11.42 -11.21 -25.30
N GLY A 617 11.50 -10.12 -26.07
CA GLY A 617 11.43 -10.13 -27.53
C GLY A 617 12.57 -10.92 -28.18
N VAL A 618 13.80 -10.73 -27.72
CA VAL A 618 14.97 -11.50 -28.19
C VAL A 618 14.81 -12.99 -27.88
N SER A 619 14.41 -13.33 -26.64
CA SER A 619 14.17 -14.71 -26.22
C SER A 619 13.10 -15.40 -27.08
N ALA A 620 11.99 -14.71 -27.36
CA ALA A 620 10.92 -15.23 -28.22
C ALA A 620 11.37 -15.42 -29.68
N SER A 621 12.16 -14.47 -30.21
CA SER A 621 12.69 -14.58 -31.59
C SER A 621 13.65 -15.75 -31.75
N ARG A 622 14.47 -16.03 -30.74
CA ARG A 622 15.40 -17.17 -30.73
C ARG A 622 14.66 -18.50 -30.69
N LEU A 623 13.67 -18.62 -29.80
CA LEU A 623 12.83 -19.81 -29.71
C LEU A 623 12.10 -20.09 -31.02
N ARG A 624 11.60 -19.04 -31.70
CA ARG A 624 10.95 -19.18 -33.00
C ARG A 624 11.90 -19.73 -34.07
N ARG A 625 13.16 -19.25 -34.12
CA ARG A 625 14.17 -19.74 -35.07
C ARG A 625 14.56 -21.19 -34.82
N GLU A 626 14.69 -21.59 -33.55
CA GLU A 626 14.99 -22.98 -33.17
C GLU A 626 13.84 -23.93 -33.55
N LEU A 627 12.58 -23.50 -33.36
CA LEU A 627 11.40 -24.27 -33.78
C LEU A 627 11.31 -24.41 -35.31
N THR A 628 11.51 -23.34 -36.08
CA THR A 628 11.47 -23.41 -37.55
C THR A 628 12.61 -24.26 -38.11
N GLY A 629 13.82 -24.14 -37.56
CA GLY A 629 14.95 -24.97 -37.97
C GLY A 629 14.75 -26.45 -37.65
N SER A 630 14.13 -26.77 -36.51
CA SER A 630 13.73 -28.14 -36.19
C SER A 630 12.71 -28.66 -37.20
N LEU A 631 11.64 -27.91 -37.50
CA LEU A 631 10.62 -28.35 -38.47
C LEU A 631 11.22 -28.63 -39.86
N GLU A 632 12.12 -27.78 -40.35
CA GLU A 632 12.81 -28.01 -41.63
C GLU A 632 13.72 -29.24 -41.62
N SER A 633 14.28 -29.63 -40.46
CA SER A 633 15.08 -30.86 -40.33
C SER A 633 14.21 -32.11 -40.33
N TRP A 634 13.04 -32.08 -39.69
CA TRP A 634 12.09 -33.20 -39.68
C TRP A 634 11.46 -33.45 -41.06
N ASP A 635 11.17 -32.39 -41.82
CA ASP A 635 10.70 -32.52 -43.20
C ASP A 635 11.77 -33.11 -44.14
N LYS A 636 13.06 -32.91 -43.83
CA LYS A 636 14.17 -33.50 -44.61
C LYS A 636 14.49 -34.95 -44.25
N GLU A 637 14.22 -35.38 -43.01
CA GLU A 637 14.40 -36.79 -42.61
C GLU A 637 13.20 -37.68 -42.95
N SER A 638 12.04 -37.09 -43.25
CA SER A 638 10.82 -37.82 -43.65
C SER A 638 10.65 -38.00 -45.17
N GLN A 639 11.50 -37.35 -45.97
CA GLN A 639 11.67 -37.58 -47.41
C GLN A 639 12.84 -38.54 -47.66
#